data_AF-A0A521NCN9-F1
#
_entry.id   AF-A0A521NCN9-F1
#
_cell.length_a   1.000
_cell.length_b   1.000
_cell.length_c   1.000
_cell.angle_alpha   90.00
_cell.angle_beta   90.00
_cell.angle_gamma   90.00
#
_symmetry.space_group_name_H-M   'P 1'
#
loop_
_entity.id
_entity.type
_entity.pdbx_description
1 polymer ?
#
loop_
_entity_poly.entity_id
_entity_poly.type
_entity_poly.pdbx_seq_one_letter_code
_entity_poly.pdbx_strand_id
1 'polypeptide(L)'
;MRKIFPDAASALEGLTFDGMTVMSGGFGLCGIPEHLIAALRDSGAKGLTVISNNAGVDGFGLGQLLETRQIAKMISSYVGENKEFERQYLAGELQLEFNPQGTLAERIRAGGAGIPAFFTATGVGTLVAEGKEVRNFNGRDYVMETGLVADLSIVKAWKADERGNLVFRKTARNFNPMMATAGKACVVEVEEIVPTGSLDPDQIHTAGIYVDRIVLTVPEKRIEQRTVRARETA
;
A
#
# COMPACT_ATOMS: atom_id res chain seq x y z
N MET A 1 -22.00 2.75 -13.02
CA MET A 1 -21.59 1.40 -12.58
C MET A 1 -21.69 1.33 -11.07
N ARG A 2 -22.17 0.22 -10.53
CA ARG A 2 -22.21 -0.06 -9.10
C ARG A 2 -20.80 -0.46 -8.67
N LYS A 3 -20.20 0.27 -7.72
CA LYS A 3 -18.84 0.01 -7.22
C LYS A 3 -18.81 -0.87 -5.98
N ILE A 4 -19.96 -1.11 -5.34
CA ILE A 4 -20.04 -1.79 -4.04
C ILE A 4 -20.18 -3.30 -4.25
N PHE A 5 -19.27 -4.06 -3.63
CA PHE A 5 -19.22 -5.51 -3.62
C PHE A 5 -19.60 -6.05 -2.24
N PRO A 6 -20.20 -7.25 -2.15
CA PRO A 6 -20.69 -7.81 -0.90
C PRO A 6 -19.55 -8.28 0.03
N ASP A 7 -18.41 -8.68 -0.51
CA ASP A 7 -17.27 -9.20 0.25
C ASP A 7 -15.93 -8.99 -0.50
N ALA A 8 -14.83 -9.25 0.19
CA ALA A 8 -13.48 -9.06 -0.34
C ALA A 8 -13.14 -10.04 -1.49
N ALA A 9 -13.66 -11.26 -1.44
CA ALA A 9 -13.39 -12.28 -2.46
C ALA A 9 -14.01 -11.89 -3.82
N SER A 10 -15.31 -11.56 -3.83
CA SER A 10 -16.00 -11.05 -5.02
C SER A 10 -15.44 -9.71 -5.50
N ALA A 11 -14.96 -8.86 -4.58
CA ALA A 11 -14.28 -7.62 -4.95
C ALA A 11 -12.95 -7.86 -5.69
N LEU A 12 -12.26 -8.98 -5.48
CA LEU A 12 -11.02 -9.34 -6.19
C LEU A 12 -11.22 -10.25 -7.40
N GLU A 13 -12.42 -10.79 -7.59
CA GLU A 13 -12.73 -11.69 -8.69
C GLU A 13 -12.42 -11.06 -10.07
N GLY A 14 -11.67 -11.80 -10.89
CA GLY A 14 -11.23 -11.37 -12.21
C GLY A 14 -10.10 -10.32 -12.21
N LEU A 15 -9.54 -9.94 -11.05
CA LEU A 15 -8.41 -9.02 -10.95
C LEU A 15 -7.09 -9.71 -10.57
N THR A 16 -7.15 -10.90 -9.97
CA THR A 16 -5.96 -11.62 -9.47
C THR A 16 -5.41 -12.60 -10.49
N PHE A 17 -4.09 -12.57 -10.70
CA PHE A 17 -3.37 -13.51 -11.55
C PHE A 17 -1.91 -13.66 -11.09
N ASP A 18 -1.25 -14.76 -11.48
CA ASP A 18 0.16 -15.01 -11.13
C ASP A 18 1.09 -13.96 -11.76
N GLY A 19 2.11 -13.54 -11.01
CA GLY A 19 3.11 -12.58 -11.50
C GLY A 19 2.67 -11.12 -11.48
N MET A 20 1.47 -10.81 -10.99
CA MET A 20 0.98 -9.43 -10.97
C MET A 20 1.75 -8.53 -9.98
N THR A 21 1.71 -7.23 -10.26
CA THR A 21 2.18 -6.21 -9.32
C THR A 21 1.02 -5.71 -8.47
N VAL A 22 1.16 -5.78 -7.15
CA VAL A 22 0.13 -5.33 -6.19
C VAL A 22 0.67 -4.20 -5.32
N MET A 23 -0.07 -3.11 -5.23
CA MET A 23 0.12 -2.11 -4.17
C MET A 23 -0.79 -2.42 -2.99
N SER A 24 -0.24 -2.41 -1.78
CA SER A 24 -1.01 -2.56 -0.55
C SER A 24 -0.79 -1.36 0.35
N GLY A 25 -1.86 -0.62 0.62
CA GLY A 25 -1.83 0.53 1.52
C GLY A 25 -1.57 0.15 2.97
N GLY A 26 -1.20 1.15 3.77
CA GLY A 26 -0.93 1.02 5.21
C GLY A 26 0.48 1.43 5.63
N PHE A 27 0.68 1.47 6.94
CA PHE A 27 1.98 1.70 7.59
C PHE A 27 2.04 0.84 8.86
N GLY A 28 2.99 -0.09 8.94
CA GLY A 28 2.95 -1.17 9.92
C GLY A 28 1.61 -1.91 9.81
N LEU A 29 0.82 -1.89 10.89
CA LEU A 29 -0.54 -2.44 10.93
C LEU A 29 -1.65 -1.38 10.83
N CYS A 30 -1.28 -0.10 10.66
CA CYS A 30 -2.22 1.02 10.67
C CYS A 30 -2.72 1.33 9.26
N GLY A 31 -4.04 1.18 9.04
CA GLY A 31 -4.67 1.48 7.75
C GLY A 31 -4.32 0.48 6.67
N ILE A 32 -4.14 -0.80 7.03
CA ILE A 32 -4.00 -1.91 6.07
C ILE A 32 -5.37 -2.45 5.66
N PRO A 33 -5.53 -2.95 4.42
CA PRO A 33 -6.77 -3.56 3.95
C PRO A 33 -6.81 -5.05 4.33
N GLU A 34 -7.08 -5.32 5.62
CA GLU A 34 -7.00 -6.66 6.23
C GLU A 34 -7.77 -7.76 5.46
N HIS A 35 -8.99 -7.46 5.03
CA HIS A 35 -9.84 -8.45 4.35
C HIS A 35 -9.44 -8.64 2.90
N LEU A 36 -8.98 -7.58 2.22
CA LEU A 36 -8.46 -7.69 0.86
C LEU A 36 -7.12 -8.43 0.82
N ILE A 37 -6.27 -8.25 1.83
CA ILE A 37 -5.03 -9.04 1.99
C ILE A 37 -5.37 -10.51 2.18
N ALA A 38 -6.32 -10.83 3.07
CA ALA A 38 -6.79 -12.20 3.27
C ALA A 38 -7.38 -12.80 1.99
N ALA A 39 -8.24 -12.07 1.28
CA ALA A 39 -8.81 -12.52 0.01
C ALA A 39 -7.74 -12.71 -1.09
N LEU A 40 -6.71 -11.87 -1.13
CA LEU A 40 -5.59 -12.01 -2.05
C LEU A 40 -4.76 -13.26 -1.73
N ARG A 41 -4.50 -13.54 -0.45
CA ARG A 41 -3.90 -14.83 -0.03
C ARG A 41 -4.78 -15.98 -0.52
N ASP A 42 -6.07 -15.95 -0.22
CA ASP A 42 -7.00 -17.05 -0.51
C ASP A 42 -7.24 -17.25 -2.02
N SER A 43 -6.98 -16.23 -2.85
CA SER A 43 -6.98 -16.36 -4.32
C SER A 43 -5.90 -17.32 -4.84
N GLY A 44 -4.85 -17.56 -4.05
CA GLY A 44 -3.75 -18.45 -4.41
C GLY A 44 -2.78 -17.90 -5.45
N ALA A 45 -2.91 -16.63 -5.86
CA ALA A 45 -2.01 -16.00 -6.83
C ALA A 45 -0.55 -15.97 -6.32
N LYS A 46 0.40 -16.39 -7.16
CA LYS A 46 1.82 -16.53 -6.82
C LYS A 46 2.73 -15.65 -7.65
N GLY A 47 4.00 -15.56 -7.27
CA GLY A 47 4.99 -14.79 -8.01
C GLY A 47 4.77 -13.28 -7.92
N LEU A 48 4.07 -12.81 -6.87
CA LEU A 48 3.65 -11.42 -6.76
C LEU A 48 4.83 -10.48 -6.57
N THR A 49 4.79 -9.33 -7.23
CA THR A 49 5.59 -8.16 -6.86
C THR A 49 4.73 -7.25 -6.01
N VAL A 50 5.05 -7.12 -4.72
CA VAL A 50 4.25 -6.32 -3.79
C VAL A 50 4.97 -5.01 -3.46
N ILE A 51 4.26 -3.90 -3.64
CA ILE A 51 4.70 -2.56 -3.32
C ILE A 51 3.96 -2.13 -2.06
N SER A 52 4.69 -2.00 -0.96
CA SER A 52 4.14 -1.58 0.33
C SER A 52 5.24 -0.99 1.20
N ASN A 53 4.90 -0.05 2.08
CA ASN A 53 5.87 0.51 3.01
C ASN A 53 6.53 -0.59 3.87
N ASN A 54 5.70 -1.52 4.37
CA ASN A 54 6.07 -2.66 5.21
C ASN A 54 5.35 -3.94 4.77
N ALA A 55 5.81 -5.09 5.28
CA ALA A 55 5.14 -6.38 5.07
C ALA A 55 4.17 -6.77 6.21
N GLY A 56 3.86 -5.87 7.13
CA GLY A 56 3.11 -6.23 8.35
C GLY A 56 3.98 -7.11 9.27
N VAL A 57 3.33 -8.00 10.03
CA VAL A 57 3.99 -8.91 10.99
C VAL A 57 3.66 -10.36 10.65
N ASP A 58 4.33 -11.32 11.30
CA ASP A 58 4.01 -12.74 11.13
C ASP A 58 2.50 -13.00 11.41
N GLY A 59 1.82 -13.70 10.50
CA GLY A 59 0.39 -14.00 10.58
C GLY A 59 -0.60 -12.85 10.36
N PHE A 60 -0.16 -11.60 10.15
CA PHE A 60 -1.07 -10.45 10.02
C PHE A 60 -0.59 -9.38 9.03
N GLY A 61 -1.52 -8.85 8.23
CA GLY A 61 -1.17 -8.03 7.07
C GLY A 61 -0.47 -8.87 6.00
N LEU A 62 0.45 -8.28 5.25
CA LEU A 62 1.12 -8.96 4.14
C LEU A 62 1.97 -10.17 4.57
N GLY A 63 2.29 -10.32 5.86
CA GLY A 63 2.97 -11.51 6.40
C GLY A 63 2.24 -12.81 6.08
N GLN A 64 0.91 -12.76 5.94
CA GLN A 64 0.08 -13.88 5.51
C GLN A 64 0.44 -14.42 4.11
N LEU A 65 0.89 -13.54 3.21
CA LEU A 65 1.31 -13.90 1.85
C LEU A 65 2.76 -14.38 1.81
N LEU A 66 3.59 -14.01 2.80
CA LEU A 66 4.93 -14.56 2.97
C LEU A 66 4.87 -16.00 3.44
N GLU A 67 4.01 -16.31 4.43
CA GLU A 67 3.81 -17.68 4.93
C GLU A 67 3.39 -18.67 3.84
N THR A 68 2.56 -18.20 2.91
CA THR A 68 2.08 -18.97 1.75
C THR A 68 3.00 -18.91 0.53
N ARG A 69 4.14 -18.19 0.65
CA ARG A 69 5.15 -18.00 -0.42
C ARG A 69 4.56 -17.45 -1.72
N GLN A 70 3.57 -16.56 -1.59
CA GLN A 70 2.92 -15.92 -2.75
C GLN A 70 3.74 -14.74 -3.29
N ILE A 71 4.56 -14.09 -2.44
CA ILE A 71 5.36 -12.93 -2.80
C ILE A 71 6.74 -13.37 -3.31
N ALA A 72 7.07 -12.99 -4.54
CA ALA A 72 8.42 -13.20 -5.11
C ALA A 72 9.33 -11.96 -4.94
N LYS A 73 8.74 -10.77 -4.95
CA LYS A 73 9.49 -9.50 -4.79
C LYS A 73 8.73 -8.51 -3.92
N MET A 74 9.44 -7.86 -3.03
CA MET A 74 8.97 -6.72 -2.24
C MET A 74 9.67 -5.44 -2.68
N ILE A 75 8.90 -4.37 -2.89
CA ILE A 75 9.40 -3.01 -3.06
C ILE A 75 8.95 -2.22 -1.83
N SER A 76 9.88 -2.03 -0.89
CA SER A 76 9.56 -1.57 0.47
C SER A 76 10.61 -0.64 1.05
N SER A 77 10.22 0.12 2.08
CA SER A 77 11.11 1.04 2.77
C SER A 77 11.61 0.52 4.11
N TYR A 78 10.85 -0.39 4.73
CA TYR A 78 11.22 -0.97 6.01
C TYR A 78 10.57 -2.34 6.18
N VAL A 79 11.37 -3.31 6.59
CA VAL A 79 10.98 -4.73 6.68
C VAL A 79 10.62 -5.14 8.11
N GLY A 80 11.15 -4.43 9.12
CA GLY A 80 11.26 -4.90 10.51
C GLY A 80 9.95 -5.39 11.14
N GLU A 81 10.13 -6.25 12.16
CA GLU A 81 9.08 -6.98 12.91
C GLU A 81 8.41 -8.15 12.17
N ASN A 82 9.03 -8.65 11.08
CA ASN A 82 8.58 -9.86 10.37
C ASN A 82 9.75 -10.84 10.17
N LYS A 83 9.77 -11.93 10.97
CA LYS A 83 10.87 -12.90 10.96
C LYS A 83 10.88 -13.75 9.70
N GLU A 84 9.70 -14.07 9.17
CA GLU A 84 9.61 -14.87 7.95
C GLU A 84 10.12 -14.11 6.74
N PHE A 85 9.87 -12.80 6.66
CA PHE A 85 10.48 -11.94 5.65
C PHE A 85 12.00 -12.01 5.72
N GLU A 86 12.58 -11.74 6.90
CA GLU A 86 14.03 -11.74 7.08
C GLU A 86 14.64 -13.09 6.68
N ARG A 87 14.02 -14.19 7.11
CA ARG A 87 14.41 -15.55 6.74
C ARG A 87 14.38 -15.78 5.23
N GLN A 88 13.28 -15.43 4.56
CA GLN A 88 13.13 -15.62 3.11
C GLN A 88 14.12 -14.77 2.31
N TYR A 89 14.34 -13.52 2.72
CA TYR A 89 15.30 -12.63 2.08
C TYR A 89 16.73 -13.17 2.20
N LEU A 90 17.16 -13.57 3.41
CA LEU A 90 18.49 -14.14 3.64
C LEU A 90 18.69 -15.50 2.94
N ALA A 91 17.61 -16.27 2.76
CA ALA A 91 17.63 -17.52 2.00
C ALA A 91 17.58 -17.33 0.47
N GLY A 92 17.42 -16.09 -0.02
CA GLY A 92 17.26 -15.79 -1.46
C GLY A 92 15.91 -16.25 -2.04
N GLU A 93 14.94 -16.57 -1.19
CA GLU A 93 13.57 -16.97 -1.58
C GLU A 93 12.71 -15.75 -1.94
N LEU A 94 13.02 -14.57 -1.37
CA LEU A 94 12.32 -13.31 -1.56
C LEU A 94 13.28 -12.23 -2.06
N GLN A 95 12.95 -11.60 -3.19
CA GLN A 95 13.68 -10.43 -3.68
C GLN A 95 13.23 -9.17 -2.94
N LEU A 96 14.18 -8.29 -2.60
CA LEU A 96 13.88 -6.99 -2.00
C LEU A 96 14.50 -5.86 -2.82
N GLU A 97 13.65 -4.92 -3.25
CA GLU A 97 14.07 -3.62 -3.73
C GLU A 97 13.85 -2.58 -2.63
N PHE A 98 14.94 -2.22 -1.94
CA PHE A 98 14.89 -1.27 -0.84
C PHE A 98 14.75 0.16 -1.35
N ASN A 99 13.79 0.91 -0.79
CA ASN A 99 13.48 2.28 -1.19
C ASN A 99 13.40 3.19 0.03
N PRO A 100 14.14 4.32 0.09
CA PRO A 100 13.89 5.34 1.09
C PRO A 100 12.41 5.71 1.11
N GLN A 101 11.79 5.81 2.29
CA GLN A 101 10.33 5.93 2.39
C GLN A 101 9.74 7.10 1.60
N GLY A 102 10.40 8.27 1.64
CA GLY A 102 9.99 9.43 0.85
C GLY A 102 10.10 9.21 -0.66
N THR A 103 11.12 8.45 -1.10
CA THR A 103 11.27 8.04 -2.50
C THR A 103 10.20 7.04 -2.88
N LEU A 104 9.92 6.01 -2.07
CA LEU A 104 8.84 5.04 -2.33
C LEU A 104 7.49 5.76 -2.51
N ALA A 105 7.21 6.70 -1.61
CA ALA A 105 6.04 7.56 -1.71
C ALA A 105 6.05 8.32 -3.05
N GLU A 106 7.07 9.12 -3.34
CA GLU A 106 7.05 9.94 -4.54
C GLU A 106 7.04 9.10 -5.83
N ARG A 107 7.65 7.92 -5.86
CA ARG A 107 7.56 6.97 -6.98
C ARG A 107 6.14 6.51 -7.23
N ILE A 108 5.39 6.14 -6.20
CA ILE A 108 3.97 5.75 -6.34
C ILE A 108 3.13 6.95 -6.81
N ARG A 109 3.33 8.13 -6.20
CA ARG A 109 2.62 9.36 -6.60
C ARG A 109 2.90 9.73 -8.06
N ALA A 110 4.16 9.64 -8.47
CA ALA A 110 4.61 9.92 -9.83
C ALA A 110 3.94 8.96 -10.83
N GLY A 111 3.91 7.65 -10.53
CA GLY A 111 3.25 6.66 -11.36
C GLY A 111 1.75 6.95 -11.55
N GLY A 112 1.02 7.23 -10.47
CA GLY A 112 -0.40 7.58 -10.55
C GLY A 112 -0.68 8.94 -11.21
N ALA A 113 0.31 9.83 -11.26
CA ALA A 113 0.23 11.11 -11.96
C ALA A 113 0.73 11.07 -13.42
N GLY A 114 1.13 9.90 -13.92
CA GLY A 114 1.69 9.76 -15.27
C GLY A 114 3.09 10.37 -15.44
N ILE A 115 3.84 10.54 -14.35
CA ILE A 115 5.22 11.06 -14.36
C ILE A 115 6.18 9.85 -14.42
N PRO A 116 6.90 9.65 -15.54
CA PRO A 116 7.72 8.45 -15.72
C PRO A 116 8.98 8.45 -14.84
N ALA A 117 9.54 9.62 -14.54
CA ALA A 117 10.71 9.78 -13.69
C ALA A 117 10.77 11.17 -13.04
N PHE A 118 11.47 11.26 -11.91
CA PHE A 118 11.76 12.49 -11.20
C PHE A 118 13.14 12.40 -10.53
N PHE A 119 13.70 13.54 -10.09
CA PHE A 119 15.00 13.60 -9.41
C PHE A 119 14.82 13.89 -7.92
N THR A 120 15.55 13.17 -7.07
CA THR A 120 15.56 13.38 -5.61
C THR A 120 16.97 13.31 -5.04
N ALA A 121 17.27 14.11 -4.02
CA ALA A 121 18.56 14.07 -3.35
C ALA A 121 18.68 12.87 -2.39
N THR A 122 17.57 12.21 -2.07
CA THR A 122 17.53 11.09 -1.14
C THR A 122 18.24 9.88 -1.75
N GLY A 123 19.29 9.39 -1.07
CA GLY A 123 20.06 8.22 -1.47
C GLY A 123 21.33 8.52 -2.27
N VAL A 124 21.59 9.78 -2.64
CA VAL A 124 22.87 10.19 -3.28
C VAL A 124 24.04 9.72 -2.42
N GLY A 125 25.04 9.09 -3.05
CA GLY A 125 26.24 8.59 -2.37
C GLY A 125 26.01 7.33 -1.52
N THR A 126 24.87 6.65 -1.68
CA THR A 126 24.57 5.39 -0.98
C THR A 126 24.27 4.27 -1.98
N LEU A 127 24.14 3.02 -1.49
CA LEU A 127 23.75 1.85 -2.30
C LEU A 127 22.46 2.08 -3.10
N VAL A 128 21.55 2.93 -2.61
CA VAL A 128 20.28 3.25 -3.30
C VAL A 128 20.50 3.94 -4.65
N ALA A 129 21.61 4.66 -4.82
CA ALA A 129 21.94 5.39 -6.04
C ALA A 129 22.70 4.53 -7.08
N GLU A 130 23.16 3.35 -6.71
CA GLU A 130 23.97 2.51 -7.61
C GLU A 130 23.17 2.12 -8.86
N GLY A 131 23.78 2.30 -10.04
CA GLY A 131 23.15 2.01 -11.33
C GLY A 131 22.06 3.00 -11.78
N LYS A 132 21.79 4.08 -11.01
CA LYS A 132 20.81 5.11 -11.36
C LYS A 132 21.47 6.34 -11.97
N GLU A 133 20.73 7.07 -12.79
CA GLU A 133 21.21 8.35 -13.32
C GLU A 133 21.37 9.36 -12.18
N VAL A 134 22.50 10.05 -12.13
CA VAL A 134 22.74 11.17 -11.21
C VAL A 134 22.90 12.45 -12.02
N ARG A 135 22.21 13.52 -11.61
CA ARG A 135 22.28 14.83 -12.26
C ARG A 135 22.46 15.94 -11.23
N ASN A 136 23.34 16.88 -11.54
CA ASN A 136 23.54 18.07 -10.73
C ASN A 136 22.53 19.15 -11.08
N PHE A 137 21.85 19.69 -10.07
CA PHE A 137 21.00 20.86 -10.18
C PHE A 137 21.47 21.90 -9.15
N ASN A 138 21.89 23.07 -9.63
CA ASN A 138 22.30 24.19 -8.79
C ASN A 138 23.39 23.85 -7.75
N GLY A 139 24.38 23.03 -8.13
CA GLY A 139 25.49 22.66 -7.27
C GLY A 139 25.22 21.50 -6.31
N ARG A 140 24.06 20.82 -6.45
CA ARG A 140 23.72 19.62 -5.66
C ARG A 140 23.35 18.47 -6.57
N ASP A 141 23.81 17.28 -6.23
CA ASP A 141 23.49 16.05 -6.96
C ASP A 141 22.14 15.47 -6.53
N TYR A 142 21.44 14.88 -7.50
CA TYR A 142 20.15 14.21 -7.34
C TYR A 142 20.16 12.91 -8.14
N VAL A 143 19.50 11.88 -7.63
CA VAL A 143 19.30 10.58 -8.29
C VAL A 143 17.96 10.59 -9.03
N MET A 144 17.93 10.06 -10.25
CA MET A 144 16.70 9.80 -10.99
C MET A 144 16.00 8.56 -10.44
N GLU A 145 14.73 8.70 -10.11
CA GLU A 145 13.84 7.62 -9.68
C GLU A 145 12.66 7.51 -10.65
N THR A 146 12.11 6.31 -10.81
CA THR A 146 11.02 6.04 -11.76
C THR A 146 9.67 5.90 -11.07
N GLY A 147 8.60 6.32 -11.76
CA GLY A 147 7.23 6.12 -11.31
C GLY A 147 6.90 4.63 -11.14
N LEU A 148 6.18 4.30 -10.07
CA LEU A 148 5.68 2.94 -9.79
C LEU A 148 4.20 2.87 -10.10
N VAL A 149 3.79 1.84 -10.84
CA VAL A 149 2.40 1.48 -11.13
C VAL A 149 2.17 0.01 -10.79
N ALA A 150 0.93 -0.36 -10.52
CA ALA A 150 0.54 -1.72 -10.19
C ALA A 150 -0.63 -2.21 -11.05
N ASP A 151 -0.80 -3.52 -11.17
CA ASP A 151 -1.98 -4.12 -11.79
C ASP A 151 -3.20 -3.98 -10.86
N LEU A 152 -2.97 -4.12 -9.55
CA LEU A 152 -3.98 -4.00 -8.51
C LEU A 152 -3.48 -3.15 -7.34
N SER A 153 -4.28 -2.18 -6.92
CA SER A 153 -4.12 -1.48 -5.64
C SER A 153 -5.21 -1.91 -4.67
N ILE A 154 -4.81 -2.46 -3.52
CA ILE A 154 -5.70 -2.71 -2.39
C ILE A 154 -5.43 -1.66 -1.31
N VAL A 155 -6.46 -0.92 -0.90
CA VAL A 155 -6.33 0.21 0.03
C VAL A 155 -7.42 0.21 1.11
N LYS A 156 -7.17 0.89 2.23
CA LYS A 156 -8.08 1.02 3.36
C LYS A 156 -8.47 2.49 3.57
N ALA A 157 -9.77 2.77 3.62
CA ALA A 157 -10.29 4.07 4.03
C ALA A 157 -11.22 3.94 5.24
N TRP A 158 -11.59 5.07 5.85
CA TRP A 158 -12.58 5.07 6.94
C TRP A 158 -13.99 5.04 6.36
N LYS A 159 -14.32 5.99 5.48
CA LYS A 159 -15.62 6.06 4.80
C LYS A 159 -15.44 6.11 3.30
N ALA A 160 -16.41 5.55 2.58
CA ALA A 160 -16.65 5.83 1.17
C ALA A 160 -18.10 6.26 0.94
N ASP A 161 -18.34 7.09 -0.08
CA ASP A 161 -19.67 7.16 -0.69
C ASP A 161 -19.82 6.13 -1.82
N GLU A 162 -21.03 6.00 -2.35
CA GLU A 162 -21.34 5.02 -3.43
C GLU A 162 -20.62 5.33 -4.76
N ARG A 163 -20.09 6.55 -4.91
CA ARG A 163 -19.27 6.95 -6.07
C ARG A 163 -17.78 6.65 -5.87
N GLY A 164 -17.38 6.26 -4.67
CA GLY A 164 -16.01 5.90 -4.30
C GLY A 164 -15.20 7.04 -3.73
N ASN A 165 -15.82 8.19 -3.39
CA ASN A 165 -15.10 9.26 -2.71
C ASN A 165 -14.70 8.81 -1.30
N LEU A 166 -13.43 9.00 -0.94
CA LEU A 166 -12.86 8.44 0.28
C LEU A 166 -12.52 9.49 1.33
N VAL A 167 -12.81 9.15 2.59
CA VAL A 167 -12.32 9.85 3.77
C VAL A 167 -11.47 8.86 4.59
N PHE A 168 -10.30 9.29 5.03
CA PHE A 168 -9.37 8.51 5.87
C PHE A 168 -9.33 9.13 7.26
N ARG A 169 -9.02 8.33 8.27
CA ARG A 169 -9.06 8.76 9.67
C ARG A 169 -7.68 8.72 10.31
N LYS A 170 -7.20 9.88 10.77
CA LYS A 170 -5.91 10.02 11.47
C LYS A 170 -4.74 9.53 10.60
N THR A 171 -3.75 8.89 11.20
CA THR A 171 -2.53 8.38 10.56
C THR A 171 -2.77 7.14 9.69
N ALA A 172 -3.97 6.54 9.73
CA ALA A 172 -4.35 5.44 8.85
C ALA A 172 -4.46 5.85 7.36
N ARG A 173 -4.34 7.16 7.06
CA ARG A 173 -4.27 7.66 5.68
C ARG A 173 -3.00 7.19 4.96
N ASN A 174 -1.83 7.46 5.54
CA ASN A 174 -0.50 7.09 5.04
C ASN A 174 -0.39 6.92 3.50
N PHE A 175 -0.06 5.73 3.01
CA PHE A 175 0.15 5.40 1.58
C PHE A 175 -1.16 5.13 0.81
N ASN A 176 -2.31 5.03 1.48
CA ASN A 176 -3.55 4.64 0.82
C ASN A 176 -3.98 5.59 -0.33
N PRO A 177 -4.01 6.94 -0.16
CA PRO A 177 -4.46 7.84 -1.22
C PRO A 177 -3.65 7.75 -2.51
N MET A 178 -2.33 7.65 -2.38
CA MET A 178 -1.41 7.64 -3.52
C MET A 178 -1.35 6.28 -4.21
N MET A 179 -1.50 5.18 -3.47
CA MET A 179 -1.61 3.86 -4.08
C MET A 179 -2.92 3.70 -4.85
N ALA A 180 -4.01 4.32 -4.38
CA ALA A 180 -5.29 4.31 -5.09
C ALA A 180 -5.17 4.88 -6.51
N THR A 181 -4.30 5.86 -6.73
CA THR A 181 -4.13 6.49 -8.06
C THR A 181 -3.19 5.72 -8.99
N ALA A 182 -2.40 4.76 -8.48
CA ALA A 182 -1.31 4.13 -9.21
C ALA A 182 -1.57 2.67 -9.61
N GLY A 183 -2.75 2.13 -9.30
CA GLY A 183 -3.19 0.80 -9.76
C GLY A 183 -4.03 0.90 -11.03
N LYS A 184 -3.91 -0.09 -11.93
CA LYS A 184 -4.85 -0.24 -13.07
C LYS A 184 -6.27 -0.54 -12.59
N ALA A 185 -6.39 -1.28 -11.50
CA ALA A 185 -7.62 -1.45 -10.72
C ALA A 185 -7.37 -1.08 -9.26
N CYS A 186 -8.29 -0.35 -8.63
CA CYS A 186 -8.25 -0.02 -7.21
C CYS A 186 -9.47 -0.57 -6.47
N VAL A 187 -9.20 -1.43 -5.49
CA VAL A 187 -10.19 -2.00 -4.58
C VAL A 187 -9.98 -1.43 -3.19
N VAL A 188 -11.01 -0.81 -2.63
CA VAL A 188 -10.95 -0.18 -1.31
C VAL A 188 -11.81 -0.91 -0.29
N GLU A 189 -11.21 -1.17 0.86
CA GLU A 189 -11.87 -1.61 2.07
C GLU A 189 -12.27 -0.40 2.93
N VAL A 190 -13.53 -0.33 3.38
CA VAL A 190 -14.05 0.76 4.21
C VAL A 190 -14.82 0.26 5.43
N GLU A 191 -14.91 1.09 6.46
CA GLU A 191 -15.72 0.80 7.66
C GLU A 191 -17.15 1.33 7.56
N GLU A 192 -17.39 2.29 6.66
CA GLU A 192 -18.68 2.91 6.48
C GLU A 192 -18.89 3.24 5.00
N ILE A 193 -20.04 2.85 4.46
CA ILE A 193 -20.52 3.32 3.17
C ILE A 193 -21.67 4.30 3.44
N VAL A 194 -21.57 5.51 2.91
CA VAL A 194 -22.59 6.55 3.05
C VAL A 194 -23.26 6.86 1.71
N PRO A 195 -24.50 7.38 1.70
CA PRO A 195 -25.14 7.82 0.46
C PRO A 195 -24.34 8.89 -0.27
N THR A 196 -24.39 8.87 -1.60
CA THR A 196 -23.78 9.93 -2.42
C THR A 196 -24.26 11.32 -1.98
N GLY A 197 -23.33 12.25 -1.78
CA GLY A 197 -23.61 13.62 -1.30
C GLY A 197 -23.60 13.78 0.22
N SER A 198 -23.45 12.69 0.99
CA SER A 198 -23.30 12.75 2.46
C SER A 198 -21.87 13.13 2.89
N LEU A 199 -20.88 12.96 2.01
CA LEU A 199 -19.54 13.49 2.22
C LEU A 199 -19.48 14.90 1.65
N ASP A 200 -19.07 15.86 2.51
CA ASP A 200 -18.77 17.23 2.07
C ASP A 200 -17.66 17.18 1.00
N PRO A 201 -17.87 17.77 -0.19
CA PRO A 201 -16.88 17.78 -1.26
C PRO A 201 -15.49 18.27 -0.83
N ASP A 202 -15.41 19.27 0.07
CA ASP A 202 -14.15 19.83 0.54
C ASP A 202 -13.45 18.98 1.61
N GLN A 203 -14.11 17.91 2.08
CA GLN A 203 -13.55 16.95 3.04
C GLN A 203 -13.16 15.61 2.40
N ILE A 204 -13.38 15.44 1.09
CA ILE A 204 -12.97 14.26 0.34
C ILE A 204 -11.44 14.28 0.19
N HIS A 205 -10.77 13.21 0.60
CA HIS A 205 -9.31 13.11 0.47
C HIS A 205 -8.87 12.46 -0.84
N THR A 206 -9.60 11.44 -1.29
CA THR A 206 -9.35 10.76 -2.58
C THR A 206 -10.67 10.73 -3.33
N ALA A 207 -10.68 11.35 -4.52
CA ALA A 207 -11.84 11.39 -5.39
C ALA A 207 -12.18 9.98 -5.92
N GLY A 208 -13.48 9.72 -6.07
CA GLY A 208 -13.96 8.40 -6.48
C GLY A 208 -13.56 7.97 -7.88
N ILE A 209 -13.00 8.85 -8.70
CA ILE A 209 -12.44 8.47 -10.01
C ILE A 209 -11.34 7.41 -9.91
N TYR A 210 -10.59 7.39 -8.80
CA TYR A 210 -9.50 6.44 -8.57
C TYR A 210 -9.94 5.13 -7.91
N VAL A 211 -11.24 4.91 -7.75
CA VAL A 211 -11.78 3.75 -7.03
C VAL A 211 -12.68 2.95 -7.95
N ASP A 212 -12.36 1.69 -8.18
CA ASP A 212 -13.16 0.81 -9.04
C ASP A 212 -14.15 -0.02 -8.22
N ARG A 213 -13.72 -0.55 -7.07
CA ARG A 213 -14.51 -1.46 -6.24
C ARG A 213 -14.39 -1.10 -4.76
N ILE A 214 -15.49 -1.21 -4.03
CA ILE A 214 -15.62 -0.85 -2.61
C ILE A 214 -16.18 -2.07 -1.87
N VAL A 215 -15.56 -2.44 -0.76
CA VAL A 215 -16.06 -3.45 0.17
C VAL A 215 -16.20 -2.87 1.57
N LEU A 216 -17.35 -3.13 2.21
CA LEU A 216 -17.60 -2.79 3.61
C LEU A 216 -17.10 -3.92 4.51
N THR A 217 -16.30 -3.60 5.52
CA THR A 217 -15.72 -4.60 6.43
C THR A 217 -15.68 -4.11 7.88
N VAL A 218 -15.39 -5.04 8.80
CA VAL A 218 -15.13 -4.75 10.21
C VAL A 218 -13.68 -5.17 10.52
N PRO A 219 -12.71 -4.26 10.40
CA PRO A 219 -11.29 -4.58 10.61
C PRO A 219 -10.94 -4.75 12.09
N GLU A 220 -9.96 -5.61 12.38
CA GLU A 220 -9.44 -5.89 13.72
C GLU A 220 -8.64 -4.70 14.28
N LYS A 221 -7.84 -4.01 13.44
CA LYS A 221 -7.03 -2.84 13.80
C LYS A 221 -6.04 -3.09 14.94
N ARG A 222 -5.20 -4.13 14.79
CA ARG A 222 -4.16 -4.47 15.77
C ARG A 222 -3.22 -3.29 16.04
N ILE A 223 -2.83 -3.14 17.31
CA ILE A 223 -1.80 -2.20 17.76
C ILE A 223 -0.54 -2.99 18.05
N GLU A 224 0.51 -2.74 17.28
CA GLU A 224 1.80 -3.43 17.40
C GLU A 224 2.46 -3.16 18.76
N GLN A 225 2.56 -1.89 19.15
CA GLN A 225 3.11 -1.47 20.44
C GLN A 225 2.13 -0.53 21.15
N ARG A 226 1.47 -1.03 22.20
CA ARG A 226 0.49 -0.24 22.96
C ARG A 226 1.18 0.58 24.04
N THR A 227 1.58 1.80 23.68
CA THR A 227 2.19 2.76 24.60
C THR A 227 1.12 3.67 25.21
N VAL A 228 1.06 3.74 26.54
CA VAL A 228 0.14 4.63 27.28
C VAL A 228 0.92 5.45 28.30
N ARG A 229 0.42 6.64 28.66
CA ARG A 229 0.98 7.40 29.80
C ARG A 229 0.85 6.58 31.09
N ALA A 230 1.81 6.73 32.01
CA ALA A 230 1.65 6.24 33.38
C ALA A 230 0.40 6.88 34.02
N ARG A 231 -0.40 6.09 34.74
CA ARG A 231 -1.51 6.65 35.54
C ARG A 231 -0.91 7.32 36.77
N GLU A 232 -1.25 8.59 37.02
CA GLU A 232 -1.00 9.21 38.32
C GLU A 232 -1.79 8.43 39.38
N THR A 233 -1.13 8.01 40.45
CA THR A 233 -1.80 7.46 41.63
C THR A 233 -2.66 8.56 42.23
N ALA A 234 -3.97 8.27 42.35
CA ALA A 234 -4.98 9.17 42.91
C ALA A 234 -4.70 9.53 44.37
#